data_AF-A0A355L659-F1
#
_entry.id   AF-A0A355L659-F1
#
_cell.length_a   1.000
_cell.length_b   1.000
_cell.length_c   1.000
_cell.angle_alpha   90.00
_cell.angle_beta   90.00
_cell.angle_gamma   90.00
#
_symmetry.space_group_name_H-M   'P 1'
#
loop_
_entity.id
_entity.type
_entity.pdbx_description
1 polymer ?
#
loop_
_entity_poly.entity_id
_entity_poly.type
_entity_poly.pdbx_seq_one_letter_code
_entity_poly.pdbx_strand_id
1 'polypeptide(L)'
;MPCKKMIRRCEMSRRKKISEKEVCDGLRRLAFGEITDAVSLLFEPEEKILQKLNTLDLFNVSEIKRPKGGGMEIKFFDRLKAIDKIREMVNEQTDKSPTSFYEALEKSTQATKRHYTEEFDE
;
A
#
# COMPACT_ATOMS: atom_id res chain seq x y z
N MET A 1 -22.97 -38.66 9.88
CA MET A 1 -23.61 -37.33 9.80
C MET A 1 -22.63 -36.33 9.19
N PRO A 2 -22.83 -35.86 7.95
CA PRO A 2 -21.87 -34.99 7.28
C PRO A 2 -22.30 -33.52 7.41
N CYS A 3 -21.69 -32.77 8.32
CA CYS A 3 -21.81 -31.30 8.35
C CYS A 3 -20.98 -30.68 7.21
N LYS A 4 -21.52 -30.77 5.98
CA LYS A 4 -21.14 -29.90 4.87
C LYS A 4 -21.97 -28.63 4.98
N LYS A 5 -21.34 -27.49 5.27
CA LYS A 5 -21.70 -26.12 4.85
C LYS A 5 -21.03 -25.12 5.79
N MET A 6 -19.96 -24.47 5.34
CA MET A 6 -19.86 -23.00 5.39
C MET A 6 -18.61 -22.50 4.64
N ILE A 7 -18.49 -22.82 3.34
CA ILE A 7 -17.61 -22.03 2.47
C ILE A 7 -18.49 -20.90 1.95
N ARG A 8 -18.46 -19.76 2.64
CA ARG A 8 -19.08 -18.52 2.16
C ARG A 8 -18.30 -18.07 0.93
N ARG A 9 -18.87 -18.38 -0.22
CA ARG A 9 -18.60 -17.77 -1.52
C ARG A 9 -18.77 -16.25 -1.37
N CYS A 10 -17.66 -15.52 -1.37
CA CYS A 10 -17.64 -14.08 -1.57
C CYS A 10 -16.88 -13.81 -2.86
N GLU A 11 -17.48 -14.22 -3.98
CA GLU A 11 -17.06 -13.79 -5.31
C GLU A 11 -17.75 -12.46 -5.65
N MET A 12 -16.92 -11.51 -6.07
CA MET A 12 -17.27 -10.38 -6.95
C MET A 12 -18.14 -9.27 -6.34
N SER A 13 -17.49 -8.22 -5.86
CA SER A 13 -18.10 -6.88 -5.80
C SER A 13 -17.05 -5.78 -5.91
N ARG A 14 -17.12 -5.07 -7.06
CA ARG A 14 -16.45 -3.79 -7.37
C ARG A 14 -14.94 -3.89 -7.64
N ARG A 15 -14.55 -3.93 -8.93
CA ARG A 15 -13.28 -3.32 -9.36
C ARG A 15 -13.38 -1.82 -9.07
N LYS A 16 -13.17 -1.42 -7.81
CA LYS A 16 -12.80 -0.05 -7.50
C LYS A 16 -11.51 0.18 -8.28
N LYS A 17 -11.42 1.24 -9.08
CA LYS A 17 -10.13 1.69 -9.59
C LYS A 17 -9.30 1.97 -8.34
N ILE A 18 -8.40 1.04 -8.00
CA ILE A 18 -7.51 1.19 -6.86
C ILE A 18 -6.68 2.41 -7.22
N SER A 19 -6.84 3.46 -6.43
CA SER A 19 -6.08 4.68 -6.66
C SER A 19 -4.60 4.39 -6.45
N GLU A 20 -3.73 5.08 -7.18
CA GLU A 20 -2.27 4.98 -6.97
C GLU A 20 -1.88 5.24 -5.51
N LYS A 21 -2.66 6.10 -4.83
CA LYS A 21 -2.54 6.37 -3.39
C LYS A 21 -2.83 5.14 -2.53
N GLU A 22 -3.92 4.41 -2.79
CA GLU A 22 -4.26 3.17 -2.07
C GLU A 22 -3.20 2.07 -2.29
N VAL A 23 -2.62 1.98 -3.49
CA VAL A 23 -1.51 1.05 -3.77
C VAL A 23 -0.27 1.43 -2.97
N CYS A 24 0.08 2.72 -2.96
CA CYS A 24 1.23 3.23 -2.23
C CYS A 24 1.07 3.04 -0.71
N ASP A 25 -0.11 3.32 -0.17
CA ASP A 25 -0.42 3.10 1.25
C ASP A 25 -0.36 1.61 1.62
N GLY A 26 -0.86 0.73 0.75
CA GLY A 26 -0.76 -0.71 0.95
C GLY A 26 0.68 -1.22 0.95
N LEU A 27 1.49 -0.79 -0.02
CA LEU A 27 2.92 -1.13 -0.09
C LEU A 27 3.70 -0.56 1.10
N ARG A 28 3.39 0.67 1.51
CA ARG A 28 4.00 1.30 2.68
C ARG A 28 3.71 0.50 3.95
N ARG A 29 2.46 0.03 4.11
CA ARG A 29 2.07 -0.82 5.23
C ARG A 29 2.77 -2.18 5.21
N LEU A 30 3.00 -2.77 4.02
CA LEU A 30 3.80 -3.99 3.88
C LEU A 30 5.29 -3.74 4.22
N ALA A 31 5.86 -2.62 3.81
CA ALA A 31 7.28 -2.30 4.00
C ALA A 31 7.62 -1.94 5.45
N PHE A 32 6.80 -1.11 6.10
CA PHE A 32 7.08 -0.52 7.41
C PHE A 32 6.11 -0.94 8.52
N GLY A 33 5.15 -1.82 8.23
CA GLY A 33 4.18 -2.27 9.22
C GLY A 33 4.79 -3.17 10.29
N GLU A 34 4.19 -3.13 11.47
CA GLU A 34 4.55 -3.98 12.60
C GLU A 34 4.05 -5.43 12.41
N ILE A 35 4.67 -6.36 13.14
CA ILE A 35 4.28 -7.79 13.16
C ILE A 35 3.94 -8.28 14.56
N THR A 36 3.74 -7.34 15.49
CA THR A 36 3.49 -7.57 16.92
C THR A 36 2.29 -8.48 17.14
N ASP A 37 1.19 -8.26 16.42
CA ASP A 37 -0.03 -9.06 16.50
C ASP A 37 0.18 -10.50 16.00
N ALA A 38 0.89 -10.67 14.89
CA ALA A 38 1.22 -11.98 14.34
C ALA A 38 2.16 -12.77 15.28
N VAL A 39 3.09 -12.09 15.95
CA VAL A 39 3.95 -12.71 16.96
C VAL A 39 3.14 -13.06 18.22
N SER A 40 2.22 -12.20 18.65
CA SER A 40 1.34 -12.46 19.80
C SER A 40 0.48 -13.70 19.59
N LEU A 41 0.06 -13.96 18.35
CA LEU A 41 -0.67 -15.18 17.99
C LEU A 41 0.11 -16.47 18.25
N LEU A 42 1.44 -16.46 18.21
CA LEU A 42 2.25 -17.66 18.43
C LEU A 42 2.25 -18.10 19.89
N PHE A 43 2.03 -17.18 20.84
CA PHE A 43 2.09 -17.44 22.27
C PHE A 43 0.72 -17.61 22.93
N GLU A 44 -0.35 -17.25 22.23
CA GLU A 44 -1.70 -17.26 22.79
C GLU A 44 -2.36 -18.65 22.64
N PRO A 45 -3.14 -19.12 23.63
CA PRO A 45 -3.90 -20.38 23.50
C PRO A 45 -5.00 -20.27 22.44
N GLU A 46 -5.30 -21.40 21.78
CA GLU A 46 -6.23 -21.49 20.64
C GLU A 46 -7.63 -20.90 20.91
N GLU A 47 -8.15 -21.09 22.11
CA GLU A 47 -9.46 -20.57 22.54
C GLU A 47 -9.51 -19.03 22.52
N LYS A 48 -8.42 -18.39 22.93
CA LYS A 48 -8.30 -16.92 22.95
C LYS A 48 -7.97 -16.36 21.58
N ILE A 49 -7.27 -17.11 20.73
CA ILE A 49 -6.97 -16.71 19.35
C ILE A 49 -8.28 -16.47 18.59
N LEU A 50 -9.24 -17.39 18.67
CA LEU A 50 -10.51 -17.27 17.94
C LEU A 50 -11.33 -16.04 18.38
N GLN A 51 -11.22 -15.64 19.65
CA GLN A 51 -11.86 -14.43 20.16
C GLN A 51 -11.15 -13.14 19.71
N LYS A 52 -9.81 -13.16 19.66
CA LYS A 52 -8.97 -12.01 19.28
C LYS A 52 -8.80 -11.86 17.77
N LEU A 53 -9.16 -12.86 16.96
CA LEU A 53 -8.98 -12.82 15.49
C LEU A 53 -9.60 -11.58 14.83
N ASN A 54 -10.71 -11.06 15.37
CA ASN A 54 -11.37 -9.87 14.82
C ASN A 54 -10.65 -8.56 15.14
N THR A 55 -9.76 -8.55 16.14
CA THR A 55 -9.06 -7.34 16.59
C THR A 55 -7.61 -7.27 16.12
N LEU A 56 -7.06 -8.39 15.64
CA LEU A 56 -5.65 -8.51 15.26
C LEU A 56 -5.40 -7.98 13.84
N ASP A 57 -4.31 -7.23 13.68
CA ASP A 57 -3.81 -6.82 12.38
C ASP A 57 -2.89 -7.89 11.79
N LEU A 58 -3.40 -8.63 10.79
CA LEU A 58 -2.66 -9.66 10.07
C LEU A 58 -2.29 -9.23 8.65
N PHE A 59 -2.27 -7.91 8.37
CA PHE A 59 -2.01 -7.39 7.03
C PHE A 59 -0.68 -7.86 6.42
N ASN A 60 0.36 -8.00 7.25
CA ASN A 60 1.69 -8.45 6.81
C ASN A 60 1.82 -9.97 6.63
N VAL A 61 0.77 -10.72 6.97
CA VAL A 61 0.77 -12.18 6.95
C VAL A 61 0.28 -12.69 5.59
N SER A 62 1.13 -13.49 4.93
CA SER A 62 0.82 -14.14 3.66
C SER A 62 0.12 -15.49 3.87
N GLU A 63 0.53 -16.25 4.88
CA GLU A 63 -0.01 -17.59 5.13
C GLU A 63 0.08 -17.95 6.62
N ILE A 64 -0.94 -18.64 7.12
CA ILE A 64 -0.96 -19.21 8.48
C ILE A 64 -1.28 -20.70 8.35
N LYS A 65 -0.44 -21.56 8.91
CA LYS A 65 -0.63 -23.01 8.94
C LYS A 65 -0.54 -23.55 10.36
N ARG A 66 -1.37 -24.55 10.64
CA ARG A 66 -1.30 -25.37 11.85
C ARG A 66 -1.03 -26.82 11.46
N PRO A 67 0.23 -27.24 11.32
CA PRO A 67 0.57 -28.64 11.12
C PRO A 67 0.00 -29.54 12.24
N LYS A 68 -0.19 -30.82 11.91
CA LYS A 68 -0.76 -31.83 12.84
C LYS A 68 0.05 -32.04 14.13
N GLY A 69 1.26 -31.48 14.20
CA GLY A 69 2.13 -31.49 15.39
C GLY A 69 1.86 -30.38 16.40
N GLY A 70 0.78 -29.61 16.25
CA GLY A 70 0.39 -28.56 17.22
C GLY A 70 1.22 -27.27 17.15
N GLY A 71 2.25 -27.21 16.31
CA GLY A 71 2.96 -25.99 15.98
C GLY A 71 2.11 -25.06 15.10
N MET A 72 2.35 -23.75 15.20
CA MET A 72 1.82 -22.76 14.27
C MET A 72 2.96 -22.17 13.44
N GLU A 73 2.75 -22.11 12.13
CA GLU A 73 3.66 -21.49 11.18
C GLU A 73 3.00 -20.25 10.57
N ILE A 74 3.70 -19.11 10.60
CA ILE A 74 3.25 -17.86 10.03
C ILE A 74 4.27 -17.42 8.99
N LYS A 75 3.81 -17.17 7.76
CA LYS A 75 4.63 -16.67 6.67
C LYS A 75 4.28 -15.21 6.42
N PHE A 76 5.29 -14.35 6.36
CA PHE A 76 5.12 -12.93 6.06
C PHE A 76 5.34 -12.62 4.58
N PHE A 77 4.76 -11.51 4.12
CA PHE A 77 5.13 -10.93 2.84
C PHE A 77 6.57 -10.43 2.84
N ASP A 78 7.14 -10.33 1.63
CA ASP A 78 8.51 -9.86 1.43
C ASP A 78 8.56 -8.32 1.52
N ARG A 79 9.20 -7.83 2.59
CA ARG A 79 9.36 -6.39 2.85
C ARG A 79 10.28 -5.72 1.84
N LEU A 80 11.31 -6.41 1.36
CA LEU A 80 12.26 -5.85 0.40
C LEU A 80 11.57 -5.63 -0.95
N LYS A 81 10.76 -6.60 -1.39
CA LYS A 81 9.95 -6.42 -2.60
C LYS A 81 8.98 -5.25 -2.52
N ALA A 82 8.38 -5.01 -1.34
CA ALA A 82 7.53 -3.84 -1.15
C ALA A 82 8.30 -2.53 -1.24
N ILE A 83 9.50 -2.47 -0.63
CA ILE A 83 10.38 -1.29 -0.69
C ILE A 83 10.86 -1.03 -2.12
N ASP A 84 11.28 -2.06 -2.86
CA ASP A 84 11.71 -1.92 -4.25
C ASP A 84 10.59 -1.36 -5.13
N LYS A 85 9.35 -1.82 -4.93
CA LYS A 85 8.17 -1.30 -5.64
C LYS A 85 7.87 0.15 -5.28
N ILE A 86 8.00 0.55 -4.00
CA ILE A 86 7.86 1.94 -3.59
C ILE A 86 8.92 2.82 -4.28
N ARG A 87 10.16 2.34 -4.35
CA ARG A 87 11.27 3.06 -5.00
C ARG A 87 11.02 3.26 -6.49
N GLU A 88 10.54 2.24 -7.20
CA GLU A 88 10.16 2.35 -8.61
C GLU A 88 9.10 3.45 -8.82
N MET A 89 8.03 3.45 -8.00
CA MET A 89 6.97 4.46 -8.09
C MET A 89 7.45 5.88 -7.80
N VAL A 90 8.34 6.05 -6.81
CA VAL A 90 8.92 7.37 -6.48
C VAL A 90 9.79 7.87 -7.62
N ASN A 91 10.60 7.01 -8.24
CA ASN A 91 11.49 7.38 -9.34
C ASN A 91 10.70 7.77 -10.61
N GLU A 92 9.64 7.03 -10.95
CA GLU A 92 8.75 7.36 -12.07
C GLU A 92 8.07 8.74 -11.91
N GLN A 93 7.84 9.17 -10.67
CA GLN A 93 7.29 10.49 -10.37
C GLN A 93 8.35 11.60 -10.50
N THR A 94 9.62 11.31 -10.22
CA THR A 94 10.72 12.28 -10.38
C THR A 94 11.14 12.51 -11.83
N ASP A 95 10.94 11.55 -12.73
CA ASP A 95 11.27 11.71 -14.16
C ASP A 95 10.36 12.71 -14.90
N LYS A 96 9.30 13.21 -14.26
CA LYS A 96 8.48 14.33 -14.76
C LYS A 96 9.10 15.71 -14.51
N SER A 97 10.34 15.81 -14.03
CA SER A 97 10.95 17.07 -13.56
C SER A 97 12.12 17.63 -14.40
N PRO A 98 11.92 17.81 -15.72
CA PRO A 98 12.47 19.00 -16.38
C PRO A 98 11.36 19.98 -16.79
N THR A 99 10.17 19.47 -17.13
CA THR A 99 9.06 20.25 -17.69
C THR A 99 8.54 21.31 -16.72
N SER A 100 8.49 21.04 -15.41
CA SER A 100 8.05 22.04 -14.42
C SER A 100 9.00 23.25 -14.33
N PHE A 101 10.31 23.05 -14.49
CA PHE A 101 11.27 24.15 -14.48
C PHE A 101 11.20 24.96 -15.78
N TYR A 102 11.15 24.30 -16.94
CA TYR A 102 10.98 24.97 -18.23
C TYR A 102 9.64 25.70 -18.33
N GLU A 103 8.55 25.13 -17.80
CA GLU A 103 7.24 25.77 -17.74
C GLU A 103 7.24 27.00 -16.81
N ALA A 104 7.92 26.93 -15.67
CA ALA A 104 8.08 28.08 -14.78
C ALA A 104 8.87 29.22 -15.44
N LEU A 105 9.92 28.89 -16.19
CA LEU A 105 10.68 29.86 -16.98
C LEU A 105 9.83 30.48 -18.09
N GLU A 106 9.06 29.68 -18.82
CA GLU A 106 8.16 30.18 -19.86
C GLU A 106 7.10 31.13 -19.27
N LYS A 107 6.49 30.77 -18.14
CA LYS A 107 5.52 31.64 -17.44
C LYS A 107 6.15 32.95 -16.97
N SER A 108 7.39 32.91 -16.47
CA SER A 108 8.12 34.10 -16.03
C SER A 108 8.41 35.05 -17.20
N THR A 109 8.87 34.52 -18.33
CA THR A 109 9.13 35.34 -19.53
C THR A 109 7.85 35.92 -20.14
N GLN A 110 6.75 35.16 -20.16
CA GLN A 110 5.44 35.65 -20.61
C GLN A 110 4.87 36.74 -19.70
N ALA A 111 5.04 36.65 -18.38
CA ALA A 111 4.60 37.67 -17.44
C ALA A 111 5.37 38.99 -17.65
N THR A 112 6.69 38.91 -17.86
CA THR A 112 7.54 40.07 -18.13
C THR A 112 7.26 40.68 -19.50
N LYS A 113 6.98 39.87 -20.53
CA LYS A 113 6.67 40.36 -21.88
C LYS A 113 5.44 41.28 -21.92
N ARG A 114 4.42 40.99 -21.12
CA ARG A 114 3.21 41.85 -21.02
C ARG A 114 3.55 43.26 -20.54
N HIS A 115 4.51 43.38 -19.62
CA HIS A 115 4.94 44.65 -19.06
C HIS A 115 5.69 45.53 -20.07
N TYR A 116 6.44 44.94 -20.99
CA TYR A 116 7.19 45.68 -22.03
C TYR A 116 6.33 46.11 -23.22
N THR A 117 5.22 45.41 -23.51
CA THR A 117 4.29 45.79 -24.59
C THR A 117 3.33 46.91 -24.21
N GLU A 118 3.10 47.15 -22.92
CA GLU A 118 2.25 48.26 -22.45
C GLU A 118 2.99 49.61 -22.38
N GLU A 119 4.33 49.60 -22.36
CA GLU A 119 5.16 50.83 -22.33
C GLU A 119 5.46 51.43 -23.72
N PHE A 120 4.97 50.83 -24.82
CA PHE A 120 5.25 51.28 -26.20
C PHE A 120 4.00 51.75 -26.99
N ASP A 121 2.83 51.79 -26.35
CA ASP A 121 1.56 52.26 -26.95
C ASP A 121 1.06 53.59 -26.34
N GLU A 122 1.96 54.49 -25.93
CA GLU A 122 1.65 55.90 -25.59
C GLU A 122 2.43 56.91 -26.44
#